data_AF-A0AA96S6S6-F1
#
_entry.id   AF-A0AA96S6S6-F1
#
_cell.length_a   1.000
_cell.length_b   1.000
_cell.length_c   1.000
_cell.angle_alpha   90.00
_cell.angle_beta   90.00
_cell.angle_gamma   90.00
#
_symmetry.space_group_name_H-M   'P 1'
#
loop_
_entity.id
_entity.type
_entity.pdbx_description
1 polymer ?
#
loop_
_entity_poly.entity_id
_entity_poly.type
_entity_poly.pdbx_seq_one_letter_code
_entity_poly.pdbx_strand_id
1 'polypeptide(L)'
;MVISDKLVYPAFIQQDDEGIFCVYFPTLFPESGWDFPLSRGETKREAITNAKMDLAYSLAGILYDNEELPEPITIQRNHLSQGMELIEVETSFDPYAEEIEEHLKGRHWHICYYVEKNDDFIEAIGYKNDQGTWDIFFEYCSKDEIEIFDSFYKKNPDYPYLFTVKLRTEAEEKFNQFVEDVILKRRGYKGYKD
;
A
#
# COMPACT_ATOMS: atom_id res chain seq x y z
N MET A 1 -10.21 5.62 -18.76
CA MET A 1 -10.25 4.40 -19.60
C MET A 1 -11.05 3.40 -18.81
N VAL A 2 -12.27 3.07 -19.24
CA VAL A 2 -13.15 2.16 -18.49
C VAL A 2 -12.67 0.75 -18.77
N ILE A 3 -11.92 0.16 -17.84
CA ILE A 3 -11.62 -1.27 -17.87
C ILE A 3 -12.93 -1.96 -17.46
N SER A 4 -13.77 -2.26 -18.46
CA SER A 4 -14.98 -3.08 -18.31
C SER A 4 -14.63 -4.58 -18.25
N ASP A 5 -13.35 -4.91 -18.12
CA ASP A 5 -12.88 -6.28 -18.08
C ASP A 5 -13.19 -6.89 -16.73
N LYS A 6 -13.78 -8.09 -16.78
CA LYS A 6 -13.95 -8.94 -15.61
C LYS A 6 -12.56 -9.36 -15.12
N LEU A 7 -12.29 -9.08 -13.85
CA LEU A 7 -11.05 -9.43 -13.17
C LEU A 7 -11.32 -10.64 -12.27
N VAL A 8 -10.52 -11.69 -12.40
CA VAL A 8 -10.69 -12.93 -11.63
C VAL A 8 -9.40 -13.24 -10.90
N TYR A 9 -9.46 -13.26 -9.57
CA TYR A 9 -8.32 -13.61 -8.74
C TYR A 9 -8.61 -14.86 -7.90
N PRO A 10 -7.66 -15.79 -7.82
CA PRO A 10 -7.79 -16.96 -6.96
C PRO A 10 -7.64 -16.55 -5.49
N ALA A 11 -8.49 -17.15 -4.67
CA ALA A 11 -8.52 -16.95 -3.23
C ALA A 11 -8.77 -18.28 -2.54
N PHE A 12 -8.65 -18.28 -1.21
CA PHE A 12 -9.27 -19.32 -0.41
C PHE A 12 -10.23 -18.70 0.60
N ILE A 13 -11.24 -19.47 0.97
CA ILE A 13 -12.17 -19.14 2.04
C ILE A 13 -12.01 -20.17 3.16
N GLN A 14 -12.02 -19.68 4.39
CA GLN A 14 -12.05 -20.51 5.59
C GLN A 14 -12.95 -19.88 6.64
N GLN A 15 -13.47 -20.72 7.52
CA GLN A 15 -14.21 -20.27 8.69
C GLN A 15 -13.23 -20.13 9.86
N ASP A 16 -13.27 -19.01 10.57
CA ASP A 16 -12.47 -18.83 11.79
C ASP A 16 -13.11 -19.53 13.00
N ASP A 17 -12.48 -19.41 14.17
CA ASP A 17 -12.91 -20.01 15.42
C ASP A 17 -14.21 -19.40 15.99
N GLU A 18 -14.57 -18.18 15.58
CA GLU A 18 -15.85 -17.53 15.90
C GLU A 18 -16.98 -17.90 14.93
N GLY A 19 -16.67 -18.66 13.87
CA GLY A 19 -17.65 -19.08 12.88
C GLY A 19 -17.85 -18.09 11.73
N ILE A 20 -17.00 -17.06 11.60
CA ILE A 20 -17.05 -16.08 10.54
C ILE A 20 -16.30 -16.60 9.31
N PHE A 21 -16.88 -16.42 8.12
CA PHE A 21 -16.22 -16.77 6.88
C PHE A 21 -15.28 -15.66 6.43
N CYS A 22 -14.03 -16.01 6.18
CA CYS A 22 -12.95 -15.10 5.83
C CYS A 22 -12.37 -15.46 4.45
N VAL A 23 -12.20 -14.47 3.57
CA VAL A 23 -11.64 -14.66 2.21
C VAL A 23 -10.24 -14.04 2.10
N TYR A 24 -9.30 -14.82 1.58
CA TYR A 24 -7.87 -14.52 1.57
C TYR A 24 -7.32 -14.56 0.15
N PHE A 25 -6.46 -13.59 -0.20
CA PHE A 25 -5.84 -13.47 -1.52
C PHE A 25 -4.29 -13.53 -1.42
N PRO A 26 -3.72 -14.69 -1.08
CA PRO A 26 -2.30 -14.82 -0.81
C PRO A 26 -1.38 -14.56 -2.01
N THR A 27 -1.87 -14.75 -3.23
CA THR A 27 -1.06 -14.51 -4.43
C THR A 27 -1.18 -13.09 -4.97
N LEU A 28 -2.23 -12.35 -4.55
CA LEU A 28 -2.35 -10.92 -4.82
C LEU A 28 -1.58 -10.09 -3.78
N PHE A 29 -1.59 -10.54 -2.52
CA PHE A 29 -0.87 -9.91 -1.41
C PHE A 29 0.14 -10.91 -0.81
N PRO A 30 1.32 -11.09 -1.40
CA PRO A 30 2.26 -12.13 -0.99
C PRO A 30 2.81 -11.96 0.44
N GLU A 31 2.86 -10.74 0.95
CA GLU A 31 3.42 -10.43 2.27
C GLU A 31 2.45 -10.72 3.43
N SER A 32 1.14 -10.64 3.19
CA SER A 32 0.13 -10.61 4.26
C SER A 32 -1.14 -11.40 3.93
N GLY A 33 -1.39 -11.77 2.68
CA GLY A 33 -2.63 -12.38 2.22
C GLY A 33 -2.84 -13.83 2.66
N TRP A 34 -1.85 -14.46 3.29
CA TRP A 34 -2.02 -15.73 4.00
C TRP A 34 -2.56 -15.55 5.42
N ASP A 35 -2.20 -14.45 6.07
CA ASP A 35 -2.46 -14.22 7.49
C ASP A 35 -3.71 -13.35 7.70
N PHE A 36 -3.99 -12.43 6.78
CA PHE A 36 -5.07 -11.47 6.91
C PHE A 36 -6.10 -11.63 5.79
N PRO A 37 -7.39 -11.80 6.14
CA PRO A 37 -8.43 -11.85 5.13
C PRO A 37 -8.66 -10.46 4.54
N LEU A 38 -8.91 -10.42 3.24
CA LEU A 38 -9.35 -9.19 2.58
C LEU A 38 -10.79 -8.84 2.96
N SER A 39 -11.64 -9.86 3.12
CA SER A 39 -13.06 -9.67 3.46
C SER A 39 -13.58 -10.74 4.42
N ARG A 40 -14.70 -10.44 5.06
CA ARG A 40 -15.39 -11.30 6.02
C ARG A 40 -16.91 -11.31 5.80
N GLY A 41 -17.60 -12.32 6.32
CA GLY A 41 -19.06 -12.37 6.36
C GLY A 41 -19.59 -13.48 7.28
N GLU A 42 -20.79 -13.30 7.82
CA GLU A 42 -21.43 -14.30 8.70
C GLU A 42 -21.80 -15.58 7.93
N THR A 43 -21.99 -15.45 6.62
CA THR A 43 -22.21 -16.59 5.73
C THR A 43 -21.16 -16.63 4.62
N LYS A 44 -20.88 -17.83 4.11
CA LYS A 44 -19.99 -18.02 2.95
C LYS A 44 -20.37 -17.14 1.76
N ARG A 45 -21.67 -17.03 1.47
CA ARG A 45 -22.19 -16.21 0.36
C ARG A 45 -21.91 -14.72 0.57
N GLU A 46 -22.10 -14.25 1.79
CA GLU A 46 -21.83 -12.87 2.17
C GLU A 46 -20.33 -12.56 2.09
N ALA A 47 -19.48 -13.42 2.65
CA ALA A 47 -18.03 -13.24 2.60
C ALA A 47 -17.51 -13.15 1.14
N ILE A 48 -18.02 -14.01 0.25
CA ILE A 48 -17.69 -13.95 -1.19
C ILE A 48 -18.24 -12.66 -1.83
N THR A 49 -19.42 -12.19 -1.44
CA THR A 49 -20.00 -10.94 -1.97
C THR A 49 -19.16 -9.74 -1.55
N ASN A 50 -18.77 -9.67 -0.29
CA ASN A 50 -17.89 -8.62 0.24
C ASN A 50 -16.50 -8.69 -0.42
N ALA A 51 -15.98 -9.91 -0.63
CA ALA A 51 -14.69 -10.11 -1.31
C ALA A 51 -14.64 -9.48 -2.72
N LYS A 52 -15.75 -9.49 -3.46
CA LYS A 52 -15.79 -8.88 -4.80
C LYS A 52 -15.57 -7.37 -4.74
N MET A 53 -16.23 -6.71 -3.79
CA MET A 53 -16.12 -5.27 -3.59
C MET A 53 -14.73 -4.90 -3.06
N ASP A 54 -14.26 -5.58 -2.01
CA ASP A 54 -12.95 -5.29 -1.41
C ASP A 54 -11.79 -5.58 -2.38
N LEU A 55 -11.95 -6.59 -3.25
CA LEU A 55 -11.02 -6.85 -4.36
C LEU A 55 -11.04 -5.70 -5.37
N ALA A 56 -12.21 -5.19 -5.76
CA ALA A 56 -12.29 -4.05 -6.67
C ALA A 56 -11.61 -2.80 -6.10
N TYR A 57 -11.81 -2.51 -4.81
CA TYR A 57 -11.15 -1.39 -4.13
C TYR A 57 -9.63 -1.55 -4.13
N SER A 58 -9.16 -2.76 -3.81
CA SER A 58 -7.73 -3.05 -3.78
C SER A 58 -7.07 -2.87 -5.14
N LEU A 59 -7.68 -3.44 -6.19
CA LEU A 59 -7.18 -3.34 -7.56
C LEU A 59 -7.25 -1.88 -8.08
N ALA A 60 -8.31 -1.15 -7.73
CA ALA A 60 -8.41 0.28 -8.04
C ALA A 60 -7.32 1.09 -7.33
N GLY A 61 -6.97 0.73 -6.09
CA GLY A 61 -5.86 1.32 -5.35
C GLY A 61 -4.50 1.11 -6.03
N ILE A 62 -4.24 -0.10 -6.56
CA ILE A 62 -3.02 -0.40 -7.33
C ILE A 62 -2.93 0.50 -8.58
N LEU A 63 -4.01 0.59 -9.36
CA LEU A 63 -4.06 1.47 -10.53
C LEU A 63 -3.94 2.95 -10.15
N TYR A 64 -4.56 3.34 -9.04
CA TYR A 64 -4.43 4.68 -8.49
C TYR A 64 -2.99 4.97 -8.08
N ASP A 65 -2.21 3.98 -7.67
CA ASP A 65 -0.80 4.13 -7.33
C ASP A 65 0.12 4.18 -8.57
N ASN A 66 -0.46 4.21 -9.78
CA ASN A 66 0.22 4.12 -11.08
C ASN A 66 0.94 2.79 -11.32
N GLU A 67 0.59 1.76 -10.55
CA GLU A 67 1.10 0.40 -10.69
C GLU A 67 0.24 -0.40 -11.68
N GLU A 68 0.84 -1.46 -12.23
CA GLU A 68 0.11 -2.43 -13.07
C GLU A 68 -0.61 -3.46 -12.19
N LEU A 69 -1.78 -3.93 -12.65
CA LEU A 69 -2.47 -5.00 -11.94
C LEU A 69 -1.63 -6.28 -11.98
N PRO A 70 -1.43 -6.96 -10.83
CA PRO A 70 -0.72 -8.23 -10.82
C PRO A 70 -1.47 -9.29 -11.61
N GLU A 71 -0.76 -10.12 -12.37
CA GLU A 71 -1.36 -11.28 -13.03
C GLU A 71 -1.92 -12.27 -12.00
N PRO A 72 -3.11 -12.88 -12.24
CA PRO A 72 -3.64 -13.88 -11.33
C PRO A 72 -2.78 -15.14 -11.28
N ILE A 73 -2.20 -15.45 -10.11
CA ILE A 73 -1.38 -16.65 -9.89
C ILE A 73 -2.18 -17.68 -9.10
N THR A 74 -2.29 -18.90 -9.64
CA THR A 74 -3.02 -20.01 -8.99
C THR A 74 -2.40 -20.40 -7.65
N ILE A 75 -3.26 -20.63 -6.65
CA ILE A 75 -2.86 -21.18 -5.34
C ILE A 75 -2.71 -22.70 -5.46
N GLN A 76 -1.53 -23.23 -5.13
CA GLN A 76 -1.30 -24.66 -5.18
C GLN A 76 -2.03 -25.38 -4.03
N ARG A 77 -2.72 -26.49 -4.34
CA ARG A 77 -3.56 -27.21 -3.37
C ARG A 77 -2.78 -27.76 -2.16
N ASN A 78 -1.51 -28.08 -2.33
CA ASN A 78 -0.62 -28.54 -1.26
C ASN A 78 -0.30 -27.46 -0.22
N HIS A 79 -0.60 -26.18 -0.50
CA HIS A 79 -0.47 -25.10 0.47
C HIS A 79 -1.70 -24.94 1.37
N LEU A 80 -2.78 -25.68 1.12
CA LEU A 80 -4.03 -25.55 1.86
C LEU A 80 -4.09 -26.54 3.01
N SER A 81 -4.57 -26.06 4.16
CA SER A 81 -4.88 -26.88 5.32
C SER A 81 -6.34 -27.34 5.32
N GLN A 82 -6.69 -28.21 6.28
CA GLN A 82 -8.05 -28.68 6.44
C GLN A 82 -9.00 -27.52 6.79
N GLY A 83 -10.11 -27.41 6.06
CA GLY A 83 -11.11 -26.34 6.26
C GLY A 83 -10.95 -25.15 5.32
N MET A 84 -9.83 -25.07 4.58
CA MET A 84 -9.66 -24.10 3.50
C MET A 84 -10.28 -24.62 2.20
N GLU A 85 -11.03 -23.76 1.52
CA GLU A 85 -11.62 -24.04 0.22
C GLU A 85 -11.11 -23.04 -0.83
N LEU A 86 -10.57 -23.52 -1.94
CA LEU A 86 -10.22 -22.65 -3.07
C LEU A 86 -11.47 -22.11 -3.75
N ILE A 87 -11.44 -20.81 -4.04
CA ILE A 87 -12.46 -20.13 -4.79
C ILE A 87 -11.82 -19.18 -5.81
N GLU A 88 -12.59 -18.81 -6.82
CA GLU A 88 -12.26 -17.71 -7.72
C GLU A 88 -13.20 -16.55 -7.43
N VAL A 89 -12.66 -15.35 -7.23
CA VAL A 89 -13.45 -14.16 -7.00
C VAL A 89 -13.39 -13.29 -8.25
N GLU A 90 -14.53 -13.23 -8.94
CA GLU A 90 -14.75 -12.35 -10.10
C GLU A 90 -15.27 -10.99 -9.63
N THR A 91 -14.61 -9.92 -10.08
CA THR A 91 -15.00 -8.53 -9.85
C THR A 91 -14.83 -7.66 -11.11
N SER A 92 -15.28 -6.41 -11.03
CA SER A 92 -15.15 -5.36 -12.03
C SER A 92 -15.28 -4.00 -11.34
N PHE A 93 -14.78 -2.92 -11.94
CA PHE A 93 -14.87 -1.59 -11.31
C PHE A 93 -16.26 -0.94 -11.43
N ASP A 94 -16.94 -1.12 -12.56
CA ASP A 94 -18.18 -0.40 -12.88
C ASP A 94 -19.28 -0.49 -11.79
N PRO A 95 -19.56 -1.66 -11.18
CA PRO A 95 -20.58 -1.77 -10.14
C PRO A 95 -20.26 -1.03 -8.84
N TYR A 96 -19.01 -0.62 -8.64
CA TYR A 96 -18.50 -0.03 -7.40
C TYR A 96 -17.85 1.34 -7.63
N ALA A 97 -18.14 2.00 -8.75
CA ALA A 97 -17.39 3.17 -9.19
C ALA A 97 -17.47 4.35 -8.20
N GLU A 98 -18.66 4.61 -7.63
CA GLU A 98 -18.86 5.69 -6.66
C GLU A 98 -18.13 5.38 -5.34
N GLU A 99 -18.20 4.13 -4.89
CA GLU A 99 -17.58 3.71 -3.65
C GLU A 99 -16.05 3.62 -3.77
N ILE A 100 -15.52 3.23 -4.94
CA ILE A 100 -14.09 3.30 -5.26
C ILE A 100 -13.62 4.75 -5.19
N GLU A 101 -14.35 5.69 -5.80
CA GLU A 101 -13.99 7.11 -5.78
C GLU A 101 -13.93 7.63 -4.34
N GLU A 102 -14.91 7.28 -3.51
CA GLU A 102 -14.92 7.65 -2.10
C GLU A 102 -13.77 6.99 -1.32
N HIS A 103 -13.53 5.69 -1.53
CA HIS A 103 -12.47 4.94 -0.86
C HIS A 103 -11.06 5.48 -1.15
N LEU A 104 -10.85 6.03 -2.35
CA LEU A 104 -9.57 6.60 -2.75
C LEU A 104 -9.35 8.03 -2.25
N LYS A 105 -10.37 8.70 -1.69
CA LYS A 105 -10.22 10.06 -1.14
C LYS A 105 -9.27 10.04 0.06
N GLY A 106 -8.30 10.94 0.03
CA GLY A 106 -7.31 11.06 1.11
C GLY A 106 -6.32 9.91 1.16
N ARG A 107 -6.30 9.00 0.18
CA ARG A 107 -5.24 7.99 0.04
C ARG A 107 -3.88 8.67 0.01
N HIS A 108 -2.97 8.17 0.82
CA HIS A 108 -1.60 8.63 0.92
C HIS A 108 -0.67 7.44 1.14
N TRP A 109 0.62 7.64 0.88
CA TRP A 109 1.65 6.66 1.18
C TRP A 109 2.39 7.07 2.44
N HIS A 110 2.66 6.11 3.31
CA HIS A 110 3.73 6.23 4.30
C HIS A 110 4.95 5.47 3.79
N ILE A 111 6.10 6.13 3.85
CA ILE A 111 7.40 5.59 3.48
C ILE A 111 8.28 5.67 4.72
N CYS A 112 8.73 4.52 5.22
CA CYS A 112 9.47 4.44 6.48
C CYS A 112 10.89 3.92 6.21
N TYR A 113 11.87 4.56 6.81
CA TYR A 113 13.25 4.09 6.90
C TYR A 113 13.54 3.70 8.34
N TYR A 114 13.87 2.43 8.58
CA TYR A 114 14.22 1.93 9.92
C TYR A 114 15.69 2.18 10.25
N VAL A 115 15.93 2.79 11.41
CA VAL A 115 17.27 3.07 11.94
C VAL A 115 17.56 2.10 13.09
N GLU A 116 18.15 0.95 12.77
CA GLU A 116 18.44 -0.14 13.73
C GLU A 116 19.15 0.34 15.01
N LYS A 117 20.09 1.29 14.87
CA LYS A 117 20.95 1.72 15.98
C LYS A 117 20.16 2.24 17.19
N ASN A 118 19.04 2.91 16.93
CA ASN A 118 18.26 3.58 17.97
C ASN A 118 16.82 3.06 18.03
N ASP A 119 16.48 2.01 17.27
CA ASP A 119 15.13 1.48 17.15
C ASP A 119 14.11 2.57 16.80
N ASP A 120 14.44 3.36 15.76
CA ASP A 120 13.71 4.57 15.37
C ASP A 120 13.29 4.50 13.89
N PHE A 121 12.25 5.25 13.51
CA PHE A 121 11.77 5.36 12.14
C PHE A 121 11.88 6.81 11.66
N ILE A 122 12.38 6.95 10.43
CA ILE A 122 12.36 8.21 9.70
C ILE A 122 11.31 8.07 8.60
N GLU A 123 10.33 8.98 8.58
CA GLU A 123 9.13 8.80 7.78
C GLU A 123 8.94 9.93 6.76
N ALA A 124 8.30 9.58 5.65
CA ALA A 124 7.79 10.51 4.67
C ALA A 124 6.36 10.14 4.30
N ILE A 125 5.59 11.16 3.91
CA ILE A 125 4.22 11.02 3.46
C ILE A 125 4.08 11.45 2.00
N GLY A 126 3.41 10.63 1.20
CA GLY A 126 3.15 10.89 -0.21
C GLY A 126 1.68 11.22 -0.46
N TYR A 127 1.42 12.34 -1.15
CA TYR A 127 0.08 12.70 -1.62
C TYR A 127 0.04 12.78 -3.14
N LYS A 128 -1.05 12.30 -3.72
CA LYS A 128 -1.23 12.38 -5.16
C LYS A 128 -1.59 13.80 -5.58
N ASN A 129 -0.89 14.33 -6.57
CA ASN A 129 -1.09 15.68 -7.11
C ASN A 129 -2.00 15.67 -8.35
N ASP A 130 -2.38 16.87 -8.80
CA ASP A 130 -3.29 17.06 -9.94
C ASP A 130 -2.77 16.50 -11.28
N GLN A 131 -1.48 16.18 -11.37
CA GLN A 131 -0.86 15.55 -12.55
C GLN A 131 -0.92 14.01 -12.48
N GLY A 132 -1.46 13.45 -11.40
CA GLY A 132 -1.52 12.01 -11.17
C GLY A 132 -0.21 11.40 -10.68
N THR A 133 0.77 12.23 -10.31
CA THR A 133 2.04 11.82 -9.69
C THR A 133 1.99 12.05 -8.18
N TRP A 134 3.00 11.57 -7.46
CA TRP A 134 3.04 11.62 -5.99
C TRP A 134 4.07 12.64 -5.52
N ASP A 135 3.61 13.64 -4.79
CA ASP A 135 4.46 14.59 -4.09
C ASP A 135 4.81 14.02 -2.71
N ILE A 136 6.10 13.88 -2.44
CA ILE A 136 6.61 13.29 -1.21
C ILE A 136 7.07 14.40 -0.27
N PHE A 137 6.63 14.33 0.98
CA PHE A 137 6.93 15.28 2.02
C PHE A 137 7.59 14.58 3.21
N PHE A 138 8.51 15.25 3.86
CA PHE A 138 9.19 14.72 5.03
C PHE A 138 8.32 14.82 6.28
N GLU A 139 8.09 13.70 6.95
CA GLU A 139 7.26 13.64 8.16
C GLU A 139 8.13 13.89 9.41
N TYR A 140 7.54 14.52 10.43
CA TYR A 140 8.18 14.76 11.74
C TYR A 140 9.53 15.53 11.68
N CYS A 141 9.61 16.53 10.81
CA CYS A 141 10.77 17.41 10.71
C CYS A 141 10.94 18.24 11.99
N SER A 142 12.12 18.16 12.63
CA SER A 142 12.45 19.08 13.73
C SER A 142 12.67 20.50 13.22
N LYS A 143 12.56 21.52 14.10
CA LYS A 143 12.78 22.93 13.72
C LYS A 143 14.17 23.17 13.08
N ASP A 144 15.19 22.48 13.58
CA ASP A 144 16.56 22.56 13.04
C ASP A 144 16.66 21.92 11.65
N GLU A 145 15.81 20.94 11.35
CA GLU A 145 15.71 20.33 10.02
C GLU A 145 14.88 21.19 9.05
N ILE A 146 13.87 21.93 9.53
CA ILE A 146 13.07 22.86 8.71
C ILE A 146 13.94 23.98 8.12
N GLU A 147 14.90 24.52 8.88
CA GLU A 147 15.85 25.54 8.38
C GLU A 147 16.69 25.03 7.19
N ILE A 148 16.89 23.71 7.07
CA ILE A 148 17.57 23.08 5.92
C ILE A 148 16.72 23.24 4.66
N PHE A 149 15.42 23.02 4.78
CA PHE A 149 14.47 23.07 3.67
C PHE A 149 14.16 24.49 3.22
N ASP A 150 14.18 25.48 4.13
CA ASP A 150 13.97 26.90 3.79
C ASP A 150 15.04 27.47 2.82
N SER A 151 16.21 26.83 2.73
CA SER A 151 17.26 27.22 1.76
C SER A 151 17.09 26.60 0.36
N PHE A 152 16.28 25.54 0.20
CA PHE A 152 16.15 24.77 -1.05
C PHE A 152 14.72 24.60 -1.57
N TYR A 153 13.68 24.72 -0.73
CA TYR A 153 12.33 24.26 -1.06
C TYR A 153 11.24 25.30 -0.75
N LYS A 154 10.19 25.33 -1.59
CA LYS A 154 9.07 26.25 -1.46
C LYS A 154 8.17 25.83 -0.29
N LYS A 155 8.14 26.71 0.72
CA LYS A 155 7.16 26.86 1.82
C LYS A 155 5.82 26.14 1.63
N ASN A 156 5.73 24.92 2.15
CA ASN A 156 4.50 24.43 2.78
C ASN A 156 4.82 24.28 4.28
N PRO A 157 4.16 25.02 5.18
CA PRO A 157 4.62 25.19 6.57
C PRO A 157 4.49 23.95 7.46
N ASP A 158 3.73 22.93 7.06
CA ASP A 158 3.46 21.77 7.90
C ASP A 158 4.39 20.57 7.61
N TYR A 159 4.81 20.38 6.35
CA TYR A 159 5.75 19.31 5.96
C TYR A 159 6.66 19.77 4.81
N PRO A 160 8.00 19.60 4.93
CA PRO A 160 8.90 19.95 3.85
C PRO A 160 8.73 19.06 2.63
N TYR A 161 8.50 19.66 1.46
CA TYR A 161 8.51 18.94 0.19
C TYR A 161 9.91 18.39 -0.12
N LEU A 162 9.99 17.12 -0.53
CA LEU A 162 11.21 16.45 -0.94
C LEU A 162 11.34 16.39 -2.46
N PHE A 163 10.41 15.69 -3.11
CA PHE A 163 10.44 15.42 -4.55
C PHE A 163 9.09 14.88 -5.04
N THR A 164 8.94 14.79 -6.36
CA THR A 164 7.79 14.16 -7.03
C THR A 164 8.23 12.89 -7.75
N VAL A 165 7.42 11.85 -7.69
CA VAL A 165 7.67 10.51 -8.29
C VAL A 165 6.40 9.96 -8.94
N LYS A 166 6.57 8.97 -9.81
CA LYS A 166 5.41 8.28 -10.42
C LYS A 166 5.02 7.02 -9.65
N LEU A 167 6.01 6.25 -9.21
CA LEU A 167 5.84 4.92 -8.60
C LEU A 167 6.25 4.94 -7.12
N ARG A 168 5.70 4.02 -6.33
CA ARG A 168 6.01 3.90 -4.90
C ARG A 168 7.45 3.44 -4.67
N THR A 169 7.91 2.49 -5.45
CA THR A 169 9.30 1.98 -5.39
C THR A 169 10.32 3.09 -5.66
N GLU A 170 10.05 3.97 -6.63
CA GLU A 170 10.86 5.16 -6.90
C GLU A 170 10.90 6.10 -5.69
N ALA A 171 9.77 6.24 -4.98
CA ALA A 171 9.66 7.03 -3.76
C ALA A 171 10.54 6.45 -2.64
N GLU A 172 10.42 5.15 -2.40
CA GLU A 172 11.17 4.40 -1.38
C GLU A 172 12.68 4.48 -1.64
N GLU A 173 13.13 4.25 -2.87
CA GLU A 173 14.55 4.34 -3.23
C GLU A 173 15.12 5.75 -3.01
N LYS A 174 14.44 6.79 -3.53
CA LYS A 174 14.90 8.17 -3.38
C LYS A 174 14.86 8.63 -1.93
N PHE A 175 13.87 8.19 -1.16
CA PHE A 175 13.74 8.53 0.25
C PHE A 175 14.85 7.88 1.07
N ASN A 176 15.12 6.58 0.87
CA ASN A 176 16.21 5.88 1.54
C ASN A 176 17.56 6.56 1.28
N GLN A 177 17.84 6.91 0.01
CA GLN A 177 19.04 7.67 -0.36
C GLN A 177 19.10 9.03 0.35
N PHE A 178 17.99 9.78 0.38
CA PHE A 178 17.92 11.06 1.08
C PHE A 178 18.20 10.91 2.59
N VAL A 179 17.64 9.89 3.23
CA VAL A 179 17.85 9.60 4.65
C VAL A 179 19.32 9.29 4.93
N GLU A 180 19.93 8.39 4.16
CA GLU A 180 21.33 7.99 4.33
C GLU A 180 22.30 9.15 4.04
N ASP A 181 22.06 9.90 2.98
CA ASP A 181 22.99 10.92 2.51
C ASP A 181 22.88 12.26 3.21
N VAL A 182 21.71 12.59 3.74
CA VAL A 182 21.42 13.89 4.32
C VAL A 182 21.10 13.76 5.80
N ILE A 183 20.05 13.01 6.16
CA ILE A 183 19.49 13.00 7.51
C ILE A 183 20.44 12.33 8.50
N LEU A 184 20.86 11.09 8.23
CA LEU A 184 21.70 10.32 9.14
C LEU A 184 23.06 11.00 9.36
N LYS A 185 23.71 11.47 8.28
CA LYS A 185 25.00 12.17 8.39
C LYS A 185 24.91 13.43 9.25
N ARG A 186 23.81 14.18 9.14
CA ARG A 186 23.61 15.43 9.91
C ARG A 186 23.24 15.17 11.36
N ARG A 187 22.43 14.15 11.65
CA ARG A 187 22.11 13.71 13.01
C ARG A 187 23.33 13.10 13.75
N GLY A 188 24.52 13.13 13.14
CA GLY A 188 25.76 12.63 13.73
C GLY A 188 25.86 11.10 13.70
N TYR A 189 25.00 10.42 12.93
CA TYR A 189 25.19 9.01 12.65
C TYR A 189 26.35 8.87 11.66
N LYS A 190 27.52 8.53 12.19
CA LYS A 190 28.60 8.00 11.37
C LYS A 190 28.15 6.62 10.87
N GLY A 191 27.77 6.55 9.59
CA GLY A 191 27.66 5.27 8.90
C GLY A 191 28.99 4.52 8.99
N TYR A 192 28.90 3.19 9.11
CA TYR A 192 30.02 2.30 8.83
C TYR A 192 30.50 2.60 7.41
N LYS A 193 31.58 3.36 7.29
CA LYS A 193 32.51 3.17 6.18
C LYS A 193 33.54 2.19 6.71
N ASP A 194 33.68 1.08 6.00
CA ASP A 194 34.73 0.07 6.19
C ASP A 194 36.11 0.69 6.48
#